data_AF-F4KQP5-F1
#
_entry.id   AF-F4KQP5-F1
#
_cell.length_a   1.000
_cell.length_b   1.000
_cell.length_c   1.000
_cell.angle_alpha   90.00
_cell.angle_beta   90.00
_cell.angle_gamma   90.00
#
_symmetry.space_group_name_H-M   'P 1'
#
loop_
_entity.id
_entity.type
_entity.pdbx_description
1 polymer ?
#
loop_
_entity_poly.entity_id
_entity_poly.type
_entity_poly.pdbx_seq_one_letter_code
_entity_poly.pdbx_strand_id
1 'polypeptide(L)'
;MRSVFFSVGICCLLLTACQNQNLEIPQNQVAQVLTEYGKENPETEAVIHTNKGDIHLRLFTETPLHRANFVRMIKAGHYKQGHFYRIIGSFMVQGGSEFEGKYRYLVPNEVSPERLHKYGALAMAHYDEGNPENNSSATEFYIVRGRRFLNEDLTDLAGKYPPEQLKIFETIGGAPNLDGKYTVFGEVTKGMDIIEKFSEVRTRGEDEPEQKIRFSLELK
;
A
#
# COMPACT_ATOMS: atom_id res chain seq x y z
N MET A 1 -16.53 -66.30 7.89
CA MET A 1 -15.15 -65.94 7.50
C MET A 1 -15.22 -64.64 6.70
N ARG A 2 -14.48 -63.65 7.19
CA ARG A 2 -14.29 -62.24 6.78
C ARG A 2 -14.84 -61.77 5.42
N SER A 3 -15.80 -60.85 5.48
CA SER A 3 -16.15 -59.92 4.40
C SER A 3 -15.09 -58.80 4.33
N VAL A 4 -14.41 -58.67 3.18
CA VAL A 4 -13.43 -57.59 2.92
C VAL A 4 -14.18 -56.44 2.27
N PHE A 5 -14.38 -55.34 3.01
CA PHE A 5 -14.83 -54.07 2.44
C PHE A 5 -13.61 -53.33 1.88
N PHE A 6 -13.56 -53.16 0.56
CA PHE A 6 -12.63 -52.24 -0.10
C PHE A 6 -13.16 -50.81 0.09
N SER A 7 -12.56 -50.08 1.03
CA SER A 7 -12.73 -48.63 1.11
C SER A 7 -11.85 -48.00 0.03
N VAL A 8 -12.46 -47.60 -1.08
CA VAL A 8 -11.82 -46.72 -2.06
C VAL A 8 -11.81 -45.32 -1.43
N GLY A 9 -10.70 -44.97 -0.80
CA GLY A 9 -10.45 -43.62 -0.32
C GLY A 9 -10.42 -42.66 -1.50
N ILE A 10 -11.46 -41.84 -1.62
CA ILE A 10 -11.46 -40.65 -2.48
C ILE A 10 -10.38 -39.72 -1.92
N CYS A 11 -9.21 -39.78 -2.53
CA CYS A 11 -8.16 -38.79 -2.36
C CYS A 11 -8.68 -37.50 -2.99
N CYS A 12 -9.35 -36.67 -2.18
CA CYS A 12 -9.61 -35.27 -2.51
C CYS A 12 -8.26 -34.55 -2.58
N LEU A 13 -7.60 -34.68 -3.72
CA LEU A 13 -6.63 -33.73 -4.22
C LEU A 13 -7.33 -32.37 -4.29
N LEU A 14 -7.25 -31.60 -3.20
CA LEU A 14 -7.43 -30.15 -3.25
C LEU A 14 -6.25 -29.60 -4.05
N LEU A 15 -6.31 -29.77 -5.36
CA LEU A 15 -5.65 -28.90 -6.31
C LEU A 15 -6.26 -27.53 -6.05
N THR A 16 -5.60 -26.72 -5.21
CA THR A 16 -5.84 -25.29 -5.17
C THR A 16 -5.55 -24.78 -6.58
N ALA A 17 -6.60 -24.72 -7.37
CA ALA A 17 -6.59 -24.02 -8.64
C ALA A 17 -6.04 -22.63 -8.34
N CYS A 18 -4.86 -22.31 -8.87
CA CYS A 18 -4.51 -20.94 -9.19
C CYS A 18 -5.56 -20.47 -10.20
N GLN A 19 -6.73 -20.08 -9.71
CA GLN A 19 -7.74 -19.46 -10.54
C GLN A 19 -7.12 -18.15 -11.03
N ASN A 20 -6.96 -18.06 -12.34
CA ASN A 20 -6.88 -16.79 -13.04
C ASN A 20 -8.15 -15.99 -12.72
N GLN A 21 -8.20 -15.37 -11.55
CA GLN A 21 -9.25 -14.44 -11.21
C GLN A 21 -9.03 -13.21 -12.10
N ASN A 22 -10.03 -12.91 -12.94
CA ASN A 22 -10.10 -11.62 -13.57
C ASN A 22 -10.29 -10.58 -12.46
N LEU A 23 -9.20 -9.91 -12.09
CA LEU A 23 -9.22 -8.92 -11.03
C LEU A 23 -9.65 -7.54 -11.52
N GLU A 24 -9.96 -7.37 -12.81
CA GLU A 24 -10.49 -6.12 -13.32
C GLU A 24 -11.88 -5.83 -12.76
N ILE A 25 -12.15 -4.56 -12.46
CA ILE A 25 -13.46 -4.08 -12.01
C ILE A 25 -13.89 -2.96 -12.97
N PRO A 26 -15.11 -2.98 -13.52
CA PRO A 26 -15.63 -1.82 -14.25
C PRO A 26 -15.56 -0.57 -13.38
N GLN A 27 -15.04 0.55 -13.91
CA GLN A 27 -14.76 1.76 -13.11
C GLN A 27 -15.97 2.24 -12.29
N ASN A 28 -17.18 2.15 -12.86
CA ASN A 28 -18.43 2.55 -12.20
C ASN A 28 -18.89 1.60 -11.07
N GLN A 29 -18.24 0.45 -10.90
CA GLN A 29 -18.57 -0.56 -9.88
C GLN A 29 -17.51 -0.65 -8.78
N VAL A 30 -16.37 0.05 -8.89
CA VAL A 30 -15.23 -0.07 -7.97
C VAL A 30 -15.64 0.12 -6.51
N ALA A 31 -16.35 1.19 -6.19
CA ALA A 31 -16.78 1.47 -4.82
C ALA A 31 -17.65 0.35 -4.25
N GLN A 32 -18.64 -0.13 -5.02
CA GLN A 32 -19.54 -1.19 -4.60
C GLN A 32 -18.79 -2.52 -4.40
N VAL A 33 -18.01 -2.93 -5.39
CA VAL A 33 -17.27 -4.21 -5.36
C VAL A 33 -16.29 -4.24 -4.20
N LEU A 34 -15.51 -3.17 -4.00
CA LEU A 34 -14.55 -3.11 -2.90
C LEU A 34 -15.24 -3.01 -1.53
N THR A 35 -16.39 -2.33 -1.44
CA THR A 35 -17.19 -2.30 -0.20
C THR A 35 -17.65 -3.69 0.20
N GLU A 36 -18.23 -4.46 -0.73
CA GLU A 36 -18.67 -5.83 -0.44
C GLU A 36 -17.50 -6.76 -0.17
N TYR A 37 -16.43 -6.69 -0.98
CA TYR A 37 -15.21 -7.47 -0.75
C TYR A 37 -14.62 -7.20 0.64
N GLY A 38 -14.58 -5.94 1.08
CA GLY A 38 -14.03 -5.54 2.37
C GLY A 38 -14.81 -6.07 3.59
N LYS A 39 -16.10 -6.39 3.44
CA LYS A 39 -16.91 -7.03 4.51
C LYS A 39 -16.50 -8.48 4.73
N GLU A 40 -16.21 -9.20 3.66
CA GLU A 40 -15.79 -10.60 3.70
C GLU A 40 -14.28 -10.77 3.99
N ASN A 41 -13.51 -9.71 3.81
CA ASN A 41 -12.05 -9.70 3.95
C ASN A 41 -11.63 -8.59 4.93
N PRO A 42 -11.78 -8.83 6.25
CA PRO A 42 -11.63 -7.81 7.28
C PRO A 42 -10.16 -7.57 7.70
N GLU A 43 -9.18 -8.12 7.00
CA GLU A 43 -7.77 -8.01 7.39
C GLU A 43 -7.33 -6.54 7.53
N THR A 44 -6.60 -6.26 8.60
CA THR A 44 -6.08 -4.93 8.95
C THR A 44 -4.57 -4.91 9.16
N GLU A 45 -3.89 -6.03 8.93
CA GLU A 45 -2.45 -6.14 9.11
C GLU A 45 -1.82 -6.84 7.90
N ALA A 46 -0.65 -6.34 7.51
CA ALA A 46 0.16 -6.93 6.44
C ALA A 46 1.64 -6.80 6.76
N VAL A 47 2.47 -7.63 6.13
CA VAL A 47 3.93 -7.55 6.24
C VAL A 47 4.54 -7.51 4.84
N ILE A 48 5.39 -6.51 4.61
CA ILE A 48 6.27 -6.46 3.45
C ILE A 48 7.55 -7.19 3.81
N HIS A 49 7.82 -8.30 3.12
CA HIS A 49 9.05 -9.05 3.22
C HIS A 49 10.05 -8.54 2.19
N THR A 50 11.24 -8.16 2.64
CA THR A 50 12.34 -7.70 1.77
C THR A 50 13.62 -8.42 2.12
N ASN A 51 14.63 -8.36 1.25
CA ASN A 51 15.96 -8.88 1.55
C ASN A 51 16.71 -8.09 2.65
N LYS A 52 16.18 -6.94 3.09
CA LYS A 52 16.76 -6.14 4.18
C LYS A 52 16.05 -6.34 5.52
N GLY A 53 14.90 -7.01 5.53
CA GLY A 53 14.06 -7.22 6.71
C GLY A 53 12.58 -7.02 6.42
N ASP A 54 11.77 -7.25 7.45
CA ASP A 54 10.32 -7.16 7.39
C ASP A 54 9.83 -5.78 7.82
N ILE A 55 8.80 -5.28 7.12
CA ILE A 55 8.09 -4.04 7.46
C ILE A 55 6.64 -4.41 7.76
N HIS A 56 6.21 -4.20 8.99
CA HIS A 56 4.86 -4.50 9.44
C HIS A 56 3.96 -3.29 9.22
N LEU A 57 2.77 -3.52 8.70
CA LEU A 57 1.79 -2.52 8.34
C LEU A 57 0.51 -2.71 9.14
N ARG A 58 -0.09 -1.60 9.56
CA ARG A 58 -1.48 -1.51 9.98
C ARG A 58 -2.26 -0.83 8.86
N LEU A 59 -3.38 -1.43 8.45
CA LEU A 59 -4.30 -0.90 7.46
C LEU A 59 -5.50 -0.27 8.18
N PHE A 60 -5.94 0.89 7.72
CA PHE A 60 -7.00 1.66 8.36
C PHE A 60 -8.38 1.20 7.90
N THR A 61 -9.30 1.07 8.84
CA THR A 61 -10.70 0.73 8.57
C THR A 61 -11.50 1.93 8.05
N GLU A 62 -11.00 3.14 8.28
CA GLU A 62 -11.60 4.41 7.87
C GLU A 62 -11.36 4.73 6.39
N THR A 63 -10.49 3.99 5.72
CA THR A 63 -10.29 3.99 4.26
C THR A 63 -10.68 2.62 3.70
N PRO A 64 -11.96 2.23 3.78
CA PRO A 64 -12.41 0.88 3.50
C PRO A 64 -12.14 0.43 2.06
N LEU A 65 -12.23 1.32 1.06
CA LEU A 65 -11.99 0.95 -0.33
C LEU A 65 -10.51 0.66 -0.57
N HIS A 66 -9.62 1.51 -0.07
CA HIS A 66 -8.17 1.31 -0.20
C HIS A 66 -7.69 0.08 0.56
N ARG A 67 -8.18 -0.13 1.79
CA ARG A 67 -7.89 -1.35 2.58
C ARG A 67 -8.34 -2.60 1.81
N ALA A 68 -9.59 -2.64 1.38
CA ALA A 68 -10.16 -3.78 0.66
C ALA A 68 -9.39 -4.05 -0.64
N ASN A 69 -9.04 -3.00 -1.39
CA ASN A 69 -8.26 -3.12 -2.62
C ASN A 69 -6.86 -3.70 -2.34
N PHE A 70 -6.16 -3.20 -1.33
CA PHE A 70 -4.83 -3.68 -0.98
C PHE A 70 -4.85 -5.15 -0.55
N VAL A 71 -5.79 -5.53 0.32
CA VAL A 71 -6.03 -6.93 0.73
C VAL A 71 -6.32 -7.82 -0.48
N ARG A 72 -7.18 -7.35 -1.40
CA ARG A 72 -7.52 -8.06 -2.64
C ARG A 72 -6.29 -8.32 -3.52
N MET A 73 -5.45 -7.31 -3.72
CA MET A 73 -4.22 -7.42 -4.51
C MET A 73 -3.21 -8.38 -3.87
N ILE A 74 -3.09 -8.38 -2.53
CA ILE A 74 -2.24 -9.33 -1.80
C ILE A 74 -2.76 -10.76 -1.97
N LYS A 75 -4.06 -11.01 -1.71
CA LYS A 75 -4.67 -12.34 -1.85
C LYS A 75 -4.57 -12.90 -3.28
N ALA A 76 -4.68 -12.04 -4.27
CA ALA A 76 -4.50 -12.43 -5.67
C ALA A 76 -3.03 -12.63 -6.08
N GLY A 77 -2.08 -12.39 -5.17
CA GLY A 77 -0.66 -12.59 -5.40
C GLY A 77 -0.01 -11.55 -6.31
N HIS A 78 -0.63 -10.38 -6.52
CA HIS A 78 -0.09 -9.32 -7.37
C HIS A 78 1.31 -8.88 -6.90
N TYR A 79 1.51 -8.82 -5.58
CA TYR A 79 2.77 -8.39 -4.98
C TYR A 79 3.79 -9.50 -4.77
N LYS A 80 3.58 -10.74 -5.25
CA LYS A 80 4.55 -11.85 -5.03
C LYS A 80 5.95 -11.58 -5.60
N GLN A 81 6.03 -10.72 -6.62
CA GLN A 81 7.31 -10.28 -7.22
C GLN A 81 7.39 -8.75 -7.28
N GLY A 82 6.79 -8.09 -6.28
CA GLY A 82 6.82 -6.64 -6.16
C GLY A 82 8.23 -6.09 -6.05
N HIS A 83 8.39 -4.82 -6.34
CA HIS A 83 9.65 -4.11 -6.12
C HIS A 83 9.41 -2.62 -5.91
N PHE A 84 10.35 -2.00 -5.21
CA PHE A 84 10.42 -0.55 -5.11
C PHE A 84 11.20 -0.01 -6.31
N TYR A 85 10.54 0.77 -7.15
CA TYR A 85 11.10 1.35 -8.37
C TYR A 85 11.39 2.84 -8.23
N ARG A 86 10.97 3.49 -7.15
CA ARG A 86 11.25 4.90 -6.92
C ARG A 86 11.53 5.16 -5.44
N ILE A 87 12.72 5.66 -5.14
CA ILE A 87 13.17 5.91 -3.76
C ILE A 87 13.74 7.30 -3.69
N ILE A 88 13.05 8.19 -2.98
CA ILE A 88 13.54 9.53 -2.69
C ILE A 88 13.87 9.57 -1.22
N GLY A 89 15.17 9.57 -0.91
CA GLY A 89 15.68 9.41 0.45
C GLY A 89 15.01 10.36 1.44
N SER A 90 14.76 11.63 1.10
CA SER A 90 14.13 12.61 2.00
C SER A 90 12.59 12.63 1.96
N PHE A 91 11.94 11.68 1.29
CA PHE A 91 10.53 11.78 0.95
C PHE A 91 9.76 10.46 1.05
N MET A 92 10.04 9.47 0.19
CA MET A 92 9.23 8.26 0.17
C MET A 92 9.94 7.08 -0.49
N VAL A 93 9.41 5.88 -0.21
CA VAL A 93 9.75 4.63 -0.89
C VAL A 93 8.49 4.14 -1.60
N GLN A 94 8.47 4.21 -2.94
CA GLN A 94 7.32 3.85 -3.77
C GLN A 94 7.59 2.55 -4.51
N GLY A 95 6.56 1.73 -4.56
CA GLY A 95 6.60 0.42 -5.19
C GLY A 95 5.23 -0.10 -5.55
N GLY A 96 5.24 -1.30 -6.07
CA GLY A 96 4.07 -1.99 -6.56
C GLY A 96 4.53 -3.28 -7.23
N SER A 97 3.88 -3.66 -8.33
CA SER A 97 4.38 -4.72 -9.18
C SER A 97 4.31 -4.33 -10.64
N GLU A 98 5.32 -4.75 -11.39
CA GLU A 98 5.50 -4.68 -12.85
C GLU A 98 4.43 -5.49 -13.64
N PHE A 99 3.28 -5.80 -13.04
CA PHE A 99 2.17 -6.46 -13.74
C PHE A 99 1.46 -5.41 -14.60
N GLU A 100 2.16 -4.98 -15.65
CA GLU A 100 1.69 -3.99 -16.60
C GLU A 100 0.35 -4.40 -17.22
N GLY A 101 -0.56 -3.44 -17.30
CA GLY A 101 -1.74 -3.49 -18.16
C GLY A 101 -2.92 -4.33 -17.67
N LYS A 102 -2.88 -4.94 -16.47
CA LYS A 102 -3.97 -5.83 -16.03
C LYS A 102 -5.11 -5.13 -15.28
N TYR A 103 -4.82 -4.03 -14.57
CA TYR A 103 -5.85 -3.31 -13.80
C TYR A 103 -5.98 -1.87 -14.27
N ARG A 104 -7.12 -1.55 -14.89
CA ARG A 104 -7.36 -0.21 -15.46
C ARG A 104 -8.30 0.62 -14.60
N TYR A 105 -8.80 0.05 -13.52
CA TYR A 105 -9.64 0.78 -12.58
C TYR A 105 -8.82 1.60 -11.60
N LEU A 106 -9.39 2.74 -11.21
CA LEU A 106 -8.89 3.61 -10.16
C LEU A 106 -9.77 3.47 -8.92
N VAL A 107 -9.16 3.45 -7.74
CA VAL A 107 -9.86 3.40 -6.46
C VAL A 107 -10.34 4.81 -6.10
N PRO A 108 -11.64 5.03 -5.84
CA PRO A 108 -12.15 6.33 -5.41
C PRO A 108 -11.38 6.90 -4.23
N ASN A 109 -11.03 8.19 -4.30
CA ASN A 109 -10.23 8.85 -3.28
C ASN A 109 -10.93 8.88 -1.91
N GLU A 110 -10.21 8.53 -0.83
CA GLU A 110 -10.67 8.54 0.57
C GLU A 110 -9.83 9.47 1.45
N VAL A 111 -9.31 10.57 0.87
CA VAL A 111 -8.57 11.61 1.62
C VAL A 111 -9.37 12.11 2.83
N SER A 112 -8.67 12.27 3.95
CA SER A 112 -9.22 12.80 5.19
C SER A 112 -8.23 13.78 5.82
N PRO A 113 -8.71 14.92 6.37
CA PRO A 113 -7.84 15.86 7.09
C PRO A 113 -7.23 15.26 8.37
N GLU A 114 -7.74 14.13 8.86
CA GLU A 114 -7.21 13.42 10.02
C GLU A 114 -6.11 12.40 9.66
N ARG A 115 -5.94 12.11 8.35
CA ARG A 115 -5.03 11.09 7.84
C ARG A 115 -3.86 11.76 7.12
N LEU A 116 -2.90 12.20 7.92
CA LEU A 116 -1.70 12.90 7.46
C LEU A 116 -0.67 11.96 6.84
N HIS A 117 0.05 12.46 5.85
CA HIS A 117 1.28 11.86 5.33
C HIS A 117 2.44 12.10 6.30
N LYS A 118 2.29 11.63 7.54
CA LYS A 118 3.35 11.64 8.56
C LYS A 118 4.41 10.56 8.25
N TYR A 119 5.57 10.66 8.88
CA TYR A 119 6.59 9.61 8.86
C TYR A 119 5.98 8.23 9.16
N GLY A 120 6.23 7.27 8.28
CA GLY A 120 5.69 5.90 8.34
C GLY A 120 4.28 5.73 7.75
N ALA A 121 3.61 6.77 7.26
CA ALA A 121 2.31 6.64 6.60
C ALA A 121 2.40 5.78 5.33
N LEU A 122 1.42 4.91 5.12
CA LEU A 122 1.23 4.11 3.91
C LEU A 122 0.11 4.74 3.08
N ALA A 123 0.39 5.08 1.83
CA ALA A 123 -0.54 5.75 0.94
C ALA A 123 -0.51 5.19 -0.48
N MET A 124 -1.59 5.35 -1.23
CA MET A 124 -1.63 4.94 -2.64
C MET A 124 -1.17 6.08 -3.55
N ALA A 125 -0.45 5.72 -4.61
CA ALA A 125 -0.12 6.65 -5.69
C ALA A 125 -1.32 6.83 -6.64
N HIS A 126 -1.30 7.89 -7.44
CA HIS A 126 -2.25 8.08 -8.55
C HIS A 126 -1.54 8.67 -9.77
N TYR A 127 -2.18 8.56 -10.94
CA TYR A 127 -1.75 9.24 -12.16
C TYR A 127 -2.52 10.55 -12.28
N ASP A 128 -1.84 11.65 -12.62
CA ASP A 128 -2.46 12.98 -12.67
C ASP A 128 -3.24 13.22 -13.99
N GLU A 129 -2.76 12.64 -15.10
CA GLU A 129 -3.35 12.86 -16.42
C GLU A 129 -4.75 12.22 -16.51
N GLY A 130 -5.77 13.04 -16.82
CA GLY A 130 -7.14 12.56 -16.98
C GLY A 130 -7.84 12.11 -15.70
N ASN A 131 -7.31 12.47 -14.52
CA ASN A 131 -7.80 12.04 -13.21
C ASN A 131 -8.18 13.21 -12.28
N PRO A 132 -9.22 14.00 -12.60
CA PRO A 132 -9.58 15.20 -11.85
C PRO A 132 -10.00 14.92 -10.40
N GLU A 133 -10.46 13.71 -10.10
CA GLU A 133 -10.90 13.28 -8.77
C GLU A 133 -9.74 12.75 -7.90
N ASN A 134 -8.50 12.75 -8.42
CA ASN A 134 -7.33 12.16 -7.77
C ASN A 134 -7.58 10.72 -7.28
N ASN A 135 -8.27 9.90 -8.09
CA ASN A 135 -8.51 8.50 -7.76
C ASN A 135 -7.19 7.72 -7.80
N SER A 136 -7.01 6.81 -6.85
CA SER A 136 -5.76 6.09 -6.66
C SER A 136 -5.55 5.00 -7.70
N SER A 137 -4.28 4.71 -8.01
CA SER A 137 -3.87 3.46 -8.64
C SER A 137 -4.43 2.27 -7.85
N ALA A 138 -4.78 1.19 -8.54
CA ALA A 138 -5.18 -0.04 -7.88
C ALA A 138 -4.00 -0.79 -7.23
N THR A 139 -2.75 -0.44 -7.55
CA THR A 139 -1.61 -1.30 -7.21
C THR A 139 -0.37 -0.59 -6.70
N GLU A 140 -0.18 0.68 -7.06
CA GLU A 140 1.00 1.44 -6.69
C GLU A 140 0.80 2.13 -5.35
N PHE A 141 1.73 1.89 -4.43
CA PHE A 141 1.71 2.45 -3.08
C PHE A 141 3.08 3.00 -2.71
N TYR A 142 3.12 3.80 -1.66
CA TYR A 142 4.37 4.29 -1.10
C TYR A 142 4.30 4.37 0.42
N ILE A 143 5.48 4.30 1.03
CA ILE A 143 5.68 4.55 2.46
C ILE A 143 6.37 5.90 2.58
N VAL A 144 5.77 6.78 3.37
CA VAL A 144 6.32 8.09 3.66
C VAL A 144 7.50 7.92 4.61
N ARG A 145 8.66 8.42 4.19
CA ARG A 145 9.74 8.76 5.11
C ARG A 145 9.61 10.23 5.48
N GLY A 146 9.67 11.10 4.46
CA GLY A 146 9.54 12.53 4.63
C GLY A 146 10.71 13.15 5.36
N ARG A 147 10.53 14.42 5.73
CA ARG A 147 11.48 15.18 6.56
C ARG A 147 10.76 15.80 7.75
N ARG A 148 11.52 16.18 8.76
CA ARG A 148 11.02 17.05 9.83
C ARG A 148 10.96 18.49 9.34
N PHE A 149 9.93 19.21 9.77
CA PHE A 149 9.68 20.60 9.41
C PHE A 149 10.03 21.48 10.62
N LEU A 150 10.86 22.51 10.44
CA LEU A 150 11.36 23.36 11.53
C LEU A 150 11.24 24.84 11.16
N ASN A 151 11.01 25.70 12.16
CA ASN A 151 11.03 27.16 12.01
C ASN A 151 10.12 27.68 10.87
N GLU A 152 10.72 28.28 9.83
CA GLU A 152 10.04 28.84 8.67
C GLU A 152 9.18 27.80 7.95
N ASP A 153 9.65 26.56 7.84
CA ASP A 153 8.89 25.43 7.26
C ASP A 153 7.53 25.24 7.97
N LEU A 154 7.48 25.42 9.30
CA LEU A 154 6.23 25.30 10.07
C LEU A 154 5.34 26.54 9.94
N THR A 155 5.94 27.70 9.66
CA THR A 155 5.22 28.95 9.42
C THR A 155 4.47 28.88 8.08
N ASP A 156 5.08 28.28 7.06
CA ASP A 156 4.42 28.06 5.76
C ASP A 156 3.25 27.07 5.84
N LEU A 157 3.30 26.14 6.79
CA LEU A 157 2.21 25.20 7.07
C LEU A 157 1.15 25.80 8.02
N ALA A 158 1.48 26.91 8.70
CA ALA A 158 0.57 27.55 9.63
C ALA A 158 -0.69 28.04 8.89
N GLY A 159 -1.86 27.79 9.46
CA GLY A 159 -3.15 28.11 8.84
C GLY A 159 -3.72 27.02 7.94
N LYS A 160 -2.89 26.09 7.42
CA LYS A 160 -3.38 24.87 6.75
C LYS A 160 -3.66 23.73 7.75
N TYR A 161 -2.90 23.69 8.83
CA TYR A 161 -2.98 22.62 9.84
C TYR A 161 -3.25 23.18 11.23
N PRO A 162 -4.02 22.45 12.06
CA PRO A 162 -4.16 22.78 13.47
C PRO A 162 -2.85 22.46 14.23
N PRO A 163 -2.60 23.09 15.39
CA PRO A 163 -1.31 23.03 16.08
C PRO A 163 -0.83 21.60 16.42
N GLU A 164 -1.75 20.71 16.75
CA GLU A 164 -1.46 19.31 17.04
C GLU A 164 -0.91 18.55 15.82
N GLN A 165 -1.36 18.90 14.61
CA GLN A 165 -0.87 18.31 13.37
C GLN A 165 0.48 18.89 12.97
N LEU A 166 0.70 20.20 13.19
CA LEU A 166 2.02 20.83 13.01
C LEU A 166 3.08 20.15 13.89
N LYS A 167 2.73 19.83 15.14
CA LYS A 167 3.63 19.13 16.06
C LYS A 167 4.05 17.75 15.56
N ILE A 168 3.20 17.06 14.79
CA ILE A 168 3.56 15.77 14.16
C ILE A 168 4.68 15.99 13.14
N PHE A 169 4.52 16.95 12.24
CA PHE A 169 5.54 17.27 11.22
C PHE A 169 6.85 17.82 11.82
N GLU A 170 6.76 18.53 12.94
CA GLU A 170 7.94 18.99 13.68
C GLU A 170 8.70 17.82 14.35
N THR A 171 7.98 16.90 14.97
CA THR A 171 8.58 15.88 15.85
C THR A 171 9.03 14.64 15.10
N ILE A 172 8.15 14.05 14.29
CA ILE A 172 8.42 12.81 13.57
C ILE A 172 8.62 13.03 12.07
N GLY A 173 8.11 14.14 11.52
CA GLY A 173 8.24 14.47 10.10
C GLY A 173 7.12 13.91 9.23
N GLY A 174 7.26 14.13 7.92
CA GLY A 174 6.27 13.69 6.92
C GLY A 174 6.39 14.41 5.59
N ALA A 175 5.27 14.46 4.87
CA ALA A 175 5.10 14.99 3.53
C ALA A 175 3.75 15.75 3.39
N PRO A 176 3.58 16.90 4.08
CA PRO A 176 2.31 17.65 4.12
C PRO A 176 1.84 18.16 2.74
N ASN A 177 2.72 18.22 1.75
CA ASN A 177 2.38 18.58 0.37
C ASN A 177 1.47 17.53 -0.32
N LEU A 178 1.37 16.32 0.23
CA LEU A 178 0.51 15.23 -0.26
C LEU A 178 -0.88 15.20 0.40
N ASP A 179 -1.04 15.84 1.56
CA ASP A 179 -2.31 15.86 2.28
C ASP A 179 -3.40 16.55 1.46
N GLY A 180 -4.58 15.94 1.45
CA GLY A 180 -5.75 16.38 0.67
C GLY A 180 -5.71 15.96 -0.80
N LYS A 181 -4.66 15.23 -1.24
CA LYS A 181 -4.53 14.73 -2.61
C LYS A 181 -4.48 13.21 -2.65
N TYR A 182 -3.64 12.61 -1.83
CA TYR A 182 -3.42 11.16 -1.81
C TYR A 182 -4.06 10.52 -0.58
N THR A 183 -4.61 9.32 -0.74
CA THR A 183 -5.22 8.59 0.38
C THR A 183 -4.14 7.87 1.20
N VAL A 184 -4.02 8.26 2.47
CA VAL A 184 -3.29 7.47 3.48
C VAL A 184 -4.23 6.40 4.03
N PHE A 185 -3.91 5.14 3.76
CA PHE A 185 -4.76 3.99 4.10
C PHE A 185 -4.12 3.03 5.13
N GLY A 186 -2.96 3.39 5.66
CA GLY A 186 -2.29 2.63 6.70
C GLY A 186 -1.04 3.32 7.24
N GLU A 187 -0.27 2.59 8.03
CA GLU A 187 1.03 3.03 8.51
C GLU A 187 1.93 1.84 8.86
N VAL A 188 3.24 2.09 8.89
CA VAL A 188 4.24 1.16 9.39
C VAL A 188 4.15 1.09 10.92
N THR A 189 4.03 -0.12 11.45
CA THR A 189 4.05 -0.39 12.90
C THR A 189 5.40 -0.93 13.38
N LYS A 190 6.17 -1.59 12.51
CA LYS A 190 7.54 -2.07 12.76
C LYS A 190 8.35 -2.07 11.47
N GLY A 191 9.66 -1.91 11.57
CA GLY A 191 10.56 -1.94 10.42
C GLY A 191 10.83 -0.59 9.76
N MET A 192 10.61 0.53 10.47
CA MET A 192 11.03 1.85 9.95
C MET A 192 12.55 1.96 9.77
N ASP A 193 13.36 1.23 10.54
CA ASP A 193 14.80 1.14 10.31
C ASP A 193 15.14 0.47 8.96
N ILE A 194 14.25 -0.38 8.43
CA ILE A 194 14.39 -0.97 7.09
C ILE A 194 14.13 0.10 6.02
N ILE A 195 13.13 0.95 6.22
CA ILE A 195 12.85 2.10 5.34
C ILE A 195 14.02 3.09 5.35
N GLU A 196 14.60 3.37 6.52
CA GLU A 196 15.78 4.23 6.62
C GLU A 196 16.98 3.66 5.82
N LYS A 197 17.21 2.34 5.87
CA LYS A 197 18.23 1.68 5.03
C LYS A 197 17.96 1.81 3.53
N PHE A 198 16.70 1.98 3.11
CA PHE A 198 16.39 2.28 1.71
C PHE A 198 16.72 3.72 1.35
N SER A 199 16.65 4.67 2.28
CA SER A 199 17.01 6.07 1.98
C SER A 199 18.49 6.26 1.61
N GLU A 200 19.34 5.29 1.94
CA GLU A 200 20.78 5.26 1.66
C GLU A 200 21.13 4.53 0.36
N VAL A 201 20.16 3.89 -0.32
CA VAL A 201 20.46 3.21 -1.57
C VAL A 201 20.71 4.23 -2.68
N ARG A 202 21.72 3.93 -3.52
CA ARG A 202 22.01 4.73 -4.70
C ARG A 202 20.88 4.61 -5.70
N THR A 203 20.49 5.75 -6.26
CA THR A 203 19.47 5.85 -7.29
C THR A 203 20.04 6.41 -8.58
N ARG A 204 19.36 6.14 -9.69
CA ARG A 204 19.63 6.64 -11.04
C ARG A 204 18.34 7.20 -11.63
N GLY A 205 18.45 8.00 -12.69
CA GLY A 205 17.29 8.41 -13.49
C GLY A 205 16.14 8.96 -12.63
N GLU A 206 14.95 8.40 -12.80
CA GLU A 206 13.71 8.77 -12.11
C GLU A 206 13.65 8.27 -10.65
N ASP A 207 14.73 8.50 -9.89
CA ASP A 207 14.91 8.00 -8.52
C ASP A 207 14.85 6.47 -8.40
N GLU A 208 15.17 5.76 -9.49
CA GLU A 208 15.15 4.29 -9.55
C GLU A 208 16.37 3.73 -8.82
N PRO A 209 16.21 2.77 -7.88
CA PRO A 209 17.36 2.18 -7.21
C PRO A 209 18.28 1.44 -8.18
N GLU A 210 19.59 1.66 -8.06
CA GLU A 210 20.58 1.01 -8.93
C GLU A 210 20.49 -0.52 -8.86
N GLN A 211 20.19 -1.03 -7.66
CA GLN A 211 19.91 -2.43 -7.38
C GLN A 211 18.42 -2.61 -7.10
N LYS A 212 17.74 -3.46 -7.88
CA LYS A 212 16.31 -3.74 -7.73
C LYS A 212 16.00 -4.27 -6.32
N ILE A 213 15.18 -3.54 -5.56
CA ILE A 213 14.75 -3.93 -4.22
C ILE A 213 13.41 -4.64 -4.34
N ARG A 214 13.43 -5.97 -4.33
CA ARG A 214 12.24 -6.81 -4.42
C ARG A 214 11.57 -6.97 -3.06
N PHE A 215 10.25 -7.13 -3.09
CA PHE A 215 9.46 -7.47 -1.93
C PHE A 215 8.33 -8.45 -2.27
N SER A 216 7.80 -9.08 -1.23
CA SER A 216 6.49 -9.74 -1.24
C SER A 216 5.63 -9.27 -0.10
N LEU A 217 4.31 -9.34 -0.24
CA LEU A 217 3.35 -8.98 0.80
C LEU A 217 2.59 -10.20 1.31
N GLU A 218 2.37 -10.25 2.62
CA GLU A 218 1.59 -11.27 3.32
C GLU A 218 0.58 -10.58 4.25
N LEU A 219 -0.65 -11.09 4.34
CA LEU A 219 -1.65 -10.64 5.33
C LEU A 219 -1.43 -11.36 6.67
N LYS A 220 -1.77 -10.72 7.78
CA LYS A 220 -1.72 -11.32 9.13
C LYS A 220 -3.12 -11.56 9.70
#